data_AF-A0A9N7PL93-F1
#
_entry.id   AF-A0A9N7PL93-F1
#
_cell.length_a   1.000
_cell.length_b   1.000
_cell.length_c   1.000
_cell.angle_alpha   90.00
_cell.angle_beta   90.00
_cell.angle_gamma   90.00
#
_symmetry.space_group_name_H-M   'P 1'
#
loop_
_entity.id
_entity.type
_entity.pdbx_description
1 polymer ?
#
loop_
_entity_poly.entity_id
_entity_poly.type
_entity_poly.pdbx_seq_one_letter_code
_entity_poly.pdbx_strand_id
1 'polypeptide(L)'
;MNNLWYSFRELKNNLLFKIIIIIQITIAIVLLYRVNELRSYETNKLKAMGEITNNKKIYKLVSEYESIDKFLEDKKIPNKFSNFSRSIQERFTLVTTKYGEMTLKNFDGIEKFLDKDLQNAEVEEGYSLVNSLQCTSNFFEVFNIKLSDGSFDEFNKFTKINFLEWDEQCIPIILGDSYRKIFKLNEVIETAHIKCRVVGFMNENQFILDKGIYDLCRVKNLNTFIVCPIPKNLMDANINNAFLIVDNKTSDDFNFIKNYIDNLAEKQNVKLSITDPSENITNFVQSLQYNANIKLIIIYFIVFFVTIGLIVIFTNSISTRRKEFSIHIIHGATIKDICIRIILEHVFLVSLSTIFSFLYLIKNNVLIITEIIRFEPKLFFQSALILIIIVFLVSLIPIYYLKKYRLNYLIKGE
;
A
#
# COMPACT_ATOMS: atom_id res chain seq x y z
N MET A 1 -44.20 -20.61 17.93
CA MET A 1 -43.27 -21.38 17.06
C MET A 1 -41.86 -20.93 17.39
N ASN A 2 -40.94 -21.83 17.75
CA ASN A 2 -39.57 -21.45 18.12
C ASN A 2 -38.69 -21.35 16.86
N ASN A 3 -38.80 -20.22 16.15
CA ASN A 3 -38.18 -20.01 14.83
C ASN A 3 -36.66 -20.25 14.84
N LEU A 4 -35.97 -19.93 15.94
CA LEU A 4 -34.53 -20.19 16.12
C LEU A 4 -34.20 -21.68 16.09
N TRP A 5 -34.94 -22.50 16.84
CA TRP A 5 -34.68 -23.95 16.89
C TRP A 5 -34.91 -24.63 15.54
N TYR A 6 -35.96 -24.22 14.81
CA TYR A 6 -36.23 -24.74 13.48
C TYR A 6 -35.17 -24.30 12.46
N SER A 7 -34.71 -23.05 12.49
CA SER A 7 -33.58 -22.59 11.65
C SER A 7 -32.29 -23.38 11.95
N PHE A 8 -32.00 -23.67 13.22
CA PHE A 8 -30.83 -24.49 13.60
C PHE A 8 -30.94 -25.95 13.17
N ARG A 9 -32.09 -26.59 13.39
CA ARG A 9 -32.36 -27.96 12.93
C ARG A 9 -32.20 -28.05 11.41
N GLU A 10 -32.63 -27.01 10.73
CA GLU A 10 -32.58 -26.95 9.28
C GLU A 10 -31.17 -26.80 8.76
N LEU A 11 -30.26 -26.05 9.42
CA LEU A 11 -28.84 -26.00 9.07
C LEU A 11 -28.21 -27.39 8.89
N LYS A 12 -28.71 -28.42 9.59
CA LYS A 12 -28.25 -29.81 9.48
C LYS A 12 -28.68 -30.52 8.18
N ASN A 13 -29.80 -30.11 7.57
CA ASN A 13 -30.30 -30.67 6.31
C ASN A 13 -29.71 -29.89 5.11
N ASN A 14 -29.38 -30.57 4.01
CA ASN A 14 -28.76 -29.97 2.82
C ASN A 14 -27.42 -29.25 3.12
N LEU A 15 -26.57 -29.89 3.95
CA LEU A 15 -25.28 -29.37 4.41
C LEU A 15 -24.36 -28.93 3.26
N LEU A 16 -24.32 -29.68 2.16
CA LEU A 16 -23.49 -29.38 0.99
C LEU A 16 -23.84 -28.02 0.36
N PHE A 17 -25.14 -27.73 0.16
CA PHE A 17 -25.58 -26.43 -0.37
C PHE A 17 -25.22 -25.28 0.57
N LYS A 18 -25.30 -25.49 1.88
CA LYS A 18 -24.95 -24.48 2.89
C LYS A 18 -23.45 -24.20 2.93
N ILE A 19 -22.64 -25.25 2.84
CA ILE A 19 -21.19 -25.10 2.72
C ILE A 19 -20.84 -24.30 1.46
N ILE A 20 -21.48 -24.59 0.32
CA ILE A 20 -21.27 -23.84 -0.92
C ILE A 20 -21.62 -22.35 -0.73
N ILE A 21 -22.77 -22.04 -0.10
CA ILE A 21 -23.16 -20.66 0.20
C ILE A 21 -22.12 -19.99 1.08
N ILE A 22 -21.67 -20.67 2.15
CA ILE A 22 -20.69 -20.13 3.08
C ILE A 22 -19.39 -19.81 2.34
N ILE A 23 -18.88 -20.73 1.52
CA ILE A 23 -17.67 -20.55 0.72
C ILE A 23 -17.84 -19.40 -0.26
N GLN A 24 -18.96 -19.34 -1.00
CA GLN A 24 -19.22 -18.30 -1.99
C GLN A 24 -19.27 -16.90 -1.36
N ILE A 25 -19.98 -16.75 -0.24
CA ILE A 25 -20.04 -15.48 0.51
C ILE A 25 -18.66 -15.15 1.09
N THR A 26 -17.94 -16.13 1.64
CA THR A 26 -16.59 -15.93 2.20
C THR A 26 -15.63 -15.39 1.14
N ILE A 27 -15.60 -16.02 -0.03
CA ILE A 27 -14.78 -15.60 -1.18
C ILE A 27 -15.20 -14.21 -1.64
N ALA A 28 -16.50 -13.93 -1.73
CA ALA A 28 -17.01 -12.61 -2.12
C ALA A 28 -16.56 -11.50 -1.17
N ILE A 29 -16.65 -11.71 0.16
CA ILE A 29 -16.17 -10.75 1.17
C ILE A 29 -14.66 -10.56 1.03
N VAL A 30 -13.89 -11.64 0.90
CA VAL A 30 -12.42 -11.59 0.78
C VAL A 30 -12.03 -10.81 -0.48
N LEU A 31 -12.61 -11.12 -1.63
CA LEU A 31 -12.30 -10.42 -2.88
C LEU A 31 -12.70 -8.94 -2.81
N LEU A 32 -13.92 -8.64 -2.35
CA LEU A 32 -14.39 -7.27 -2.21
C LEU A 32 -13.49 -6.46 -1.26
N TYR A 33 -13.12 -7.06 -0.13
CA TYR A 33 -12.15 -6.47 0.79
C TYR A 33 -10.81 -6.21 0.12
N ARG A 34 -10.22 -7.19 -0.57
CA ARG A 34 -8.91 -7.05 -1.21
C ARG A 34 -8.87 -5.96 -2.25
N VAL A 35 -9.93 -5.81 -3.04
CA VAL A 35 -9.96 -4.73 -4.01
C VAL A 35 -10.19 -3.38 -3.35
N ASN A 36 -11.02 -3.30 -2.30
CA ASN A 36 -11.18 -2.06 -1.53
C ASN A 36 -9.90 -1.63 -0.80
N GLU A 37 -9.18 -2.60 -0.23
CA GLU A 37 -7.84 -2.43 0.38
C GLU A 37 -6.87 -1.88 -0.66
N LEU A 38 -6.78 -2.52 -1.84
CA LEU A 38 -5.93 -2.06 -2.94
C LEU A 38 -6.35 -0.68 -3.47
N ARG A 39 -7.65 -0.38 -3.53
CA ARG A 39 -8.13 0.94 -3.94
C ARG A 39 -7.78 2.02 -2.94
N SER A 40 -8.00 1.75 -1.65
CA SER A 40 -7.63 2.66 -0.56
C SER A 40 -6.14 2.97 -0.63
N TYR A 41 -5.34 1.92 -0.83
CA TYR A 41 -3.90 2.02 -1.03
C TYR A 41 -3.50 2.94 -2.18
N GLU A 42 -4.03 2.70 -3.39
CA GLU A 42 -3.73 3.53 -4.57
C GLU A 42 -4.24 4.97 -4.43
N THR A 43 -5.37 5.16 -3.74
CA THR A 43 -5.94 6.49 -3.47
C THR A 43 -5.03 7.27 -2.50
N ASN A 44 -4.52 6.62 -1.46
CA ASN A 44 -3.56 7.22 -0.53
C ASN A 44 -2.25 7.57 -1.24
N LYS A 45 -1.79 6.69 -2.13
CA LYS A 45 -0.62 6.90 -2.99
C LYS A 45 -0.81 8.14 -3.89
N LEU A 46 -1.96 8.25 -4.56
CA LEU A 46 -2.32 9.42 -5.39
C LEU A 46 -2.41 10.71 -4.57
N LYS A 47 -3.02 10.65 -3.37
CA LYS A 47 -3.13 11.80 -2.49
C LYS A 47 -1.76 12.29 -2.02
N ALA A 48 -0.89 11.37 -1.60
CA ALA A 48 0.48 11.69 -1.22
C ALA A 48 1.24 12.35 -2.39
N MET A 49 1.03 11.87 -3.62
CA MET A 49 1.63 12.49 -4.80
C MET A 49 1.13 13.91 -5.05
N GLY A 50 -0.18 14.14 -4.95
CA GLY A 50 -0.72 15.49 -5.04
C GLY A 50 -0.16 16.40 -3.94
N GLU A 51 -0.03 15.92 -2.70
CA GLU A 51 0.55 16.71 -1.61
C GLU A 51 2.02 17.09 -1.87
N ILE A 52 2.81 16.19 -2.47
CA ILE A 52 4.22 16.44 -2.81
C ILE A 52 4.36 17.45 -3.95
N THR A 53 3.50 17.40 -4.96
CA THR A 53 3.64 18.21 -6.20
C THR A 53 2.78 19.47 -6.26
N ASN A 54 1.74 19.62 -5.42
CA ASN A 54 0.80 20.75 -5.52
C ASN A 54 1.45 22.13 -5.35
N ASN A 55 2.45 22.24 -4.47
CA ASN A 55 3.06 23.52 -4.11
C ASN A 55 4.52 23.65 -4.55
N LYS A 56 5.06 22.64 -5.23
CA LYS A 56 6.48 22.56 -5.58
C LYS A 56 6.64 21.93 -6.96
N LYS A 57 7.54 22.49 -7.78
CA LYS A 57 8.09 21.82 -8.95
C LYS A 57 9.28 20.98 -8.51
N ILE A 58 9.32 19.74 -8.99
CA ILE A 58 10.39 18.79 -8.69
C ILE A 58 11.09 18.48 -9.98
N TYR A 59 12.34 18.92 -10.12
CA TYR A 59 13.20 18.61 -11.24
C TYR A 59 14.22 17.54 -10.85
N LYS A 60 14.71 16.82 -11.85
CA LYS A 60 15.74 15.82 -11.64
C LYS A 60 17.07 16.33 -12.17
N LEU A 61 18.12 16.26 -11.35
CA LEU A 61 19.49 16.36 -11.85
C LEU A 61 19.84 15.09 -12.64
N VAL A 62 20.44 15.29 -13.81
CA VAL A 62 20.88 14.23 -14.74
C VAL A 62 22.35 14.42 -15.11
N SER A 63 23.01 13.28 -15.34
CA SER A 63 24.40 13.23 -15.80
C SER A 63 24.46 13.37 -17.32
N GLU A 64 25.28 14.31 -17.79
CA GLU A 64 25.64 14.47 -19.21
C GLU A 64 27.03 13.91 -19.53
N TYR A 65 27.64 13.20 -18.58
CA TYR A 65 28.87 12.46 -18.83
C TYR A 65 28.64 11.35 -19.86
N GLU A 66 29.56 11.24 -20.83
CA GLU A 66 29.51 10.22 -21.89
C GLU A 66 29.66 8.78 -21.35
N SER A 67 30.33 8.61 -20.21
CA SER A 67 30.51 7.32 -19.56
C SER A 67 30.56 7.47 -18.04
N ILE A 68 30.30 6.36 -17.33
CA ILE A 68 30.40 6.33 -15.87
C ILE A 68 31.85 6.54 -15.41
N ASP A 69 32.83 6.07 -16.17
CA ASP A 69 34.25 6.23 -15.85
C ASP A 69 34.66 7.70 -15.83
N LYS A 70 34.23 8.49 -16.83
CA LYS A 70 34.48 9.94 -16.87
C LYS A 70 33.83 10.65 -15.68
N PHE A 71 32.63 10.23 -15.28
CA PHE A 71 31.98 10.76 -14.07
C PHE A 71 32.78 10.41 -12.80
N LEU A 72 33.26 9.17 -12.69
CA LEU A 72 34.06 8.72 -11.56
C LEU A 72 35.44 9.42 -11.48
N GLU A 73 36.05 9.74 -12.62
CA GLU A 73 37.26 10.57 -12.67
C GLU A 73 37.02 11.96 -12.13
N ASP A 74 35.96 12.62 -12.59
CA ASP A 74 35.58 13.94 -12.09
C ASP A 74 35.23 13.93 -10.60
N LYS A 75 34.67 12.82 -10.11
CA LYS A 75 34.36 12.61 -8.69
C LYS A 75 35.60 12.56 -7.81
N LYS A 76 36.78 12.25 -8.37
CA LYS A 76 38.07 12.29 -7.65
C LYS A 76 38.57 13.72 -7.46
N ILE A 77 38.09 14.70 -8.23
CA ILE A 77 38.52 16.09 -8.11
C ILE A 77 37.92 16.68 -6.82
N PRO A 78 38.76 17.09 -5.85
CA PRO A 78 38.27 17.60 -4.58
C PRO A 78 37.36 18.82 -4.77
N ASN A 79 36.29 18.87 -3.98
CA ASN A 79 35.34 19.98 -3.89
C ASN A 79 34.54 20.35 -5.15
N LYS A 80 34.81 19.74 -6.31
CA LYS A 80 34.14 20.07 -7.58
C LYS A 80 32.61 20.00 -7.47
N PHE A 81 32.07 18.85 -7.07
CA PHE A 81 30.63 18.68 -6.88
C PHE A 81 30.08 19.42 -5.64
N SER A 82 30.89 19.62 -4.60
CA SER A 82 30.45 20.36 -3.41
C SER A 82 30.24 21.85 -3.67
N ASN A 83 31.09 22.46 -4.51
CA ASN A 83 30.94 23.86 -4.93
C ASN A 83 29.67 24.03 -5.77
N PHE A 84 29.38 23.03 -6.62
CA PHE A 84 28.21 23.05 -7.50
C PHE A 84 26.94 22.90 -6.68
N SER A 85 26.91 21.92 -5.78
CA SER A 85 25.87 21.70 -4.78
C SER A 85 25.56 22.96 -3.99
N ARG A 86 26.59 23.61 -3.42
CA ARG A 86 26.44 24.85 -2.65
C ARG A 86 25.86 25.99 -3.50
N SER A 87 26.32 26.16 -4.73
CA SER A 87 25.86 27.24 -5.61
C SER A 87 24.38 27.08 -5.99
N ILE A 88 23.93 25.83 -6.19
CA ILE A 88 22.50 25.56 -6.41
C ILE A 88 21.69 25.86 -5.15
N GLN A 89 22.21 25.45 -3.99
CA GLN A 89 21.55 25.63 -2.69
C GLN A 89 21.36 27.09 -2.27
N GLU A 90 22.06 28.04 -2.89
CA GLU A 90 21.85 29.48 -2.68
C GLU A 90 20.47 29.95 -3.14
N ARG A 91 19.87 29.27 -4.14
CA ARG A 91 18.56 29.65 -4.71
C ARG A 91 17.50 28.55 -4.59
N PHE A 92 17.89 27.29 -4.61
CA PHE A 92 16.98 26.16 -4.70
C PHE A 92 17.23 25.14 -3.61
N THR A 93 16.24 24.29 -3.34
CA THR A 93 16.39 23.20 -2.38
C THR A 93 16.85 21.93 -3.09
N LEU A 94 17.94 21.31 -2.63
CA LEU A 94 18.41 20.02 -3.12
C LEU A 94 18.09 18.92 -2.13
N VAL A 95 17.50 17.83 -2.61
CA VAL A 95 17.29 16.60 -1.83
C VAL A 95 18.05 15.46 -2.49
N THR A 96 19.17 15.06 -1.89
CA THR A 96 19.93 13.89 -2.37
C THR A 96 19.43 12.62 -1.72
N THR A 97 19.27 11.58 -2.54
CA THR A 97 18.89 10.23 -2.12
C THR A 97 19.78 9.17 -2.75
N LYS A 98 20.05 8.08 -2.03
CA LYS A 98 20.78 6.91 -2.53
C LYS A 98 20.10 5.64 -2.00
N TYR A 99 19.75 4.72 -2.89
CA TYR A 99 19.07 3.47 -2.54
C TYR A 99 20.06 2.33 -2.26
N GLY A 100 19.61 1.38 -1.45
CA GLY A 100 20.33 0.15 -1.15
C GLY A 100 21.46 0.35 -0.14
N GLU A 101 22.16 -0.74 0.17
CA GLU A 101 23.36 -0.86 1.03
C GLU A 101 23.12 -1.26 2.50
N MET A 102 21.89 -1.29 3.01
CA MET A 102 21.67 -1.80 4.37
C MET A 102 21.41 -3.30 4.39
N THR A 103 22.11 -3.98 5.28
CA THR A 103 21.90 -5.39 5.60
C THR A 103 21.36 -5.55 7.01
N LEU A 104 20.50 -6.54 7.22
CA LEU A 104 20.04 -6.95 8.54
C LEU A 104 20.33 -8.43 8.76
N LYS A 105 20.64 -8.79 10.00
CA LYS A 105 20.73 -10.20 10.41
C LYS A 105 19.40 -10.89 10.13
N ASN A 106 19.45 -12.12 9.62
CA ASN A 106 18.26 -12.87 9.26
C ASN A 106 17.37 -13.13 10.48
N PHE A 107 16.06 -12.90 10.30
CA PHE A 107 15.03 -13.16 11.31
C PHE A 107 13.76 -13.69 10.64
N ASP A 108 12.89 -14.33 11.42
CA ASP A 108 11.64 -14.90 10.92
C ASP A 108 10.74 -13.82 10.29
N GLY A 109 10.49 -13.95 8.99
CA GLY A 109 9.69 -13.00 8.22
C GLY A 109 10.47 -11.85 7.58
N ILE A 110 11.81 -11.92 7.54
CA ILE A 110 12.68 -10.94 6.85
C ILE A 110 12.36 -10.79 5.35
N GLU A 111 11.79 -11.82 4.72
CA GLU A 111 11.39 -11.84 3.30
C GLU A 111 10.55 -10.63 2.88
N LYS A 112 9.77 -10.08 3.81
CA LYS A 112 8.88 -8.93 3.54
C LYS A 112 9.62 -7.59 3.45
N PHE A 113 10.87 -7.55 3.91
CA PHE A 113 11.70 -6.36 4.00
C PHE A 113 12.81 -6.32 2.94
N LEU A 114 13.02 -7.44 2.23
CA LEU A 114 14.10 -7.58 1.26
C LEU A 114 14.02 -6.56 0.14
N ASP A 115 15.19 -6.04 -0.26
CA ASP A 115 15.31 -5.23 -1.46
C ASP A 115 15.23 -6.16 -2.69
N LYS A 116 14.15 -6.02 -3.46
CA LYS A 116 13.90 -6.87 -4.62
C LYS A 116 14.79 -6.53 -5.82
N ASP A 117 15.28 -5.29 -5.87
CA ASP A 117 16.12 -4.81 -6.97
C ASP A 117 17.57 -5.34 -6.81
N LEU A 118 17.95 -5.82 -5.61
CA LEU A 118 19.30 -6.27 -5.27
C LEU A 118 19.37 -7.75 -4.81
N GLN A 119 18.38 -8.58 -5.13
CA GLN A 119 18.32 -9.99 -4.64
C GLN A 119 19.52 -10.86 -5.04
N ASN A 120 20.21 -10.52 -6.13
CA ASN A 120 21.36 -11.29 -6.63
C ASN A 120 22.72 -10.74 -6.17
N ALA A 121 22.73 -9.69 -5.35
CA ALA A 121 23.99 -9.15 -4.82
C ALA A 121 24.57 -10.12 -3.77
N GLU A 122 25.91 -10.24 -3.73
CA GLU A 122 26.59 -11.01 -2.70
C GLU A 122 26.38 -10.33 -1.33
N VAL A 123 25.92 -11.11 -0.35
CA VAL A 123 25.70 -10.67 1.03
C VAL A 123 26.40 -11.64 1.96
N GLU A 124 26.95 -11.12 3.05
CA GLU A 124 27.58 -11.92 4.11
C GLU A 124 26.62 -12.97 4.68
N GLU A 125 27.14 -14.14 5.02
CA GLU A 125 26.35 -15.26 5.54
C GLU A 125 25.60 -14.86 6.82
N GLY A 126 24.29 -15.13 6.86
CA GLY A 126 23.42 -14.76 7.99
C GLY A 126 22.83 -13.35 7.92
N TYR A 127 23.13 -12.58 6.87
CA TYR A 127 22.55 -11.26 6.61
C TYR A 127 21.73 -11.25 5.31
N SER A 128 20.80 -10.31 5.22
CA SER A 128 20.00 -10.04 4.01
C SER A 128 19.97 -8.55 3.70
N LEU A 129 20.02 -8.21 2.41
CA LEU A 129 19.78 -6.85 1.91
C LEU A 129 18.31 -6.46 2.06
N VAL A 130 18.06 -5.33 2.71
CA VAL A 130 16.71 -4.82 2.96
C VAL A 130 16.49 -3.48 2.27
N ASN A 131 15.22 -3.17 2.00
CA ASN A 131 14.81 -1.89 1.43
C ASN A 131 15.37 -0.74 2.28
N SER A 132 16.25 0.04 1.69
CA SER A 132 16.95 1.10 2.38
C SER A 132 17.21 2.31 1.51
N LEU A 133 17.28 3.45 2.17
CA LEU A 133 17.45 4.76 1.55
C LEU A 133 18.36 5.60 2.43
N GLN A 134 19.45 6.12 1.88
CA GLN A 134 20.21 7.21 2.47
C GLN A 134 19.68 8.53 1.94
N CYS A 135 19.43 9.51 2.80
CA CYS A 135 18.90 10.80 2.38
C CYS A 135 19.43 11.97 3.20
N THR A 136 19.19 13.15 2.64
CA THR A 136 19.47 14.46 3.25
C THR A 136 18.44 14.81 4.32
N SER A 137 18.75 15.75 5.22
CA SER A 137 17.89 16.12 6.36
C SER A 137 16.55 16.74 5.93
N ASN A 138 16.55 17.54 4.87
CA ASN A 138 15.36 18.17 4.30
C ASN A 138 14.44 17.19 3.53
N PHE A 139 14.86 15.94 3.34
CA PHE A 139 14.05 14.90 2.70
C PHE A 139 12.68 14.74 3.34
N PHE A 140 12.64 14.67 4.68
CA PHE A 140 11.38 14.43 5.40
C PHE A 140 10.38 15.57 5.23
N GLU A 141 10.87 16.82 5.23
CA GLU A 141 10.03 17.99 5.00
C GLU A 141 9.53 18.06 3.54
N VAL A 142 10.41 17.80 2.57
CA VAL A 142 10.06 17.85 1.15
C VAL A 142 8.99 16.82 0.80
N PHE A 143 9.11 15.59 1.31
CA PHE A 143 8.19 14.50 1.04
C PHE A 143 7.07 14.35 2.10
N ASN A 144 6.91 15.31 3.01
CA ASN A 144 5.89 15.30 4.08
C ASN A 144 5.89 14.01 4.92
N ILE A 145 7.07 13.47 5.18
CA ILE A 145 7.29 12.27 6.00
C ILE A 145 7.24 12.66 7.47
N LYS A 146 6.51 11.88 8.26
CA LYS A 146 6.19 12.19 9.65
C LYS A 146 6.53 10.99 10.52
N LEU A 147 7.09 11.27 11.68
CA LEU A 147 7.34 10.23 12.67
C LEU A 147 6.07 9.95 13.47
N SER A 148 5.85 8.67 13.72
CA SER A 148 4.91 8.19 14.72
C SER A 148 5.54 8.21 16.12
N ASP A 149 6.85 7.93 16.22
CA ASP A 149 7.65 8.03 17.45
C ASP A 149 9.10 8.46 17.13
N GLY A 150 9.75 9.12 18.08
CA GLY A 150 11.17 9.52 18.00
C GLY A 150 11.40 10.97 17.56
N SER A 151 12.62 11.27 17.10
CA SER A 151 13.03 12.62 16.64
C SER A 151 13.99 12.55 15.45
N PHE A 152 13.98 13.59 14.63
CA PHE A 152 14.95 13.79 13.53
C PHE A 152 16.29 14.41 13.98
N ASP A 153 16.42 14.84 15.24
CA ASP A 153 17.57 15.66 15.68
C ASP A 153 18.91 14.97 15.47
N GLU A 154 19.01 13.70 15.84
CA GLU A 154 20.24 12.94 15.70
C GLU A 154 20.54 12.62 14.24
N PHE A 155 19.52 12.21 13.48
CA PHE A 155 19.61 12.01 12.04
C PHE A 155 20.19 13.25 11.35
N ASN A 156 19.66 14.43 11.68
CA ASN A 156 20.07 15.69 11.09
C ASN A 156 21.52 16.07 11.44
N LYS A 157 22.02 15.69 12.62
CA LYS A 157 23.44 15.89 12.97
C LYS A 157 24.35 15.06 12.08
N PHE A 158 24.00 13.79 11.83
CA PHE A 158 24.82 12.89 11.02
C PHE A 158 24.89 13.28 9.53
N THR A 159 23.89 14.00 9.01
CA THR A 159 23.96 14.56 7.64
C THR A 159 24.99 15.69 7.47
N LYS A 160 25.49 16.27 8.56
CA LYS A 160 26.40 17.43 8.53
C LYS A 160 27.88 17.04 8.64
N ILE A 161 28.17 15.81 9.03
CA ILE A 161 29.52 15.26 9.21
C ILE A 161 29.93 14.39 8.02
N ASN A 162 31.23 14.16 7.84
CA ASN A 162 31.74 13.31 6.78
C ASN A 162 31.71 11.83 7.17
N PHE A 163 31.73 10.95 6.17
CA PHE A 163 31.73 9.49 6.37
C PHE A 163 32.89 8.99 7.27
N LEU A 164 34.06 9.60 7.17
CA LEU A 164 35.21 9.24 8.03
C LEU A 164 34.97 9.53 9.52
N GLU A 165 34.07 10.47 9.83
CA GLU A 165 33.69 10.81 11.20
C GLU A 165 32.59 9.89 11.75
N TRP A 166 32.05 8.99 10.91
CA TRP A 166 31.12 7.96 11.35
C TRP A 166 31.82 6.76 11.97
N ASP A 167 33.13 6.63 11.79
CA ASP A 167 33.89 5.49 12.30
C ASP A 167 33.74 5.40 13.82
N GLU A 168 33.51 4.19 14.32
CA GLU A 168 33.18 3.89 15.74
C GLU A 168 31.85 4.46 16.27
N GLN A 169 31.11 5.26 15.50
CA GLN A 169 29.81 5.81 15.92
C GLN A 169 28.64 4.90 15.55
N CYS A 170 27.55 5.03 16.32
CA CYS A 170 26.30 4.36 16.01
C CYS A 170 25.43 5.25 15.12
N ILE A 171 25.17 4.82 13.89
CA ILE A 171 24.49 5.64 12.89
C ILE A 171 22.99 5.68 13.20
N PRO A 172 22.37 6.88 13.31
CA PRO A 172 20.95 7.00 13.59
C PRO A 172 20.14 6.58 12.37
N ILE A 173 19.17 5.70 12.57
CA ILE A 173 18.27 5.23 11.51
C ILE A 173 16.82 5.44 11.89
N ILE A 174 16.00 5.71 10.88
CA ILE A 174 14.56 5.85 10.99
C ILE A 174 13.92 4.68 10.25
N LEU A 175 13.05 3.96 10.95
CA LEU A 175 12.45 2.74 10.44
C LEU A 175 11.03 2.98 9.94
N GLY A 176 10.64 2.29 8.88
CA GLY A 176 9.24 2.20 8.46
C GLY A 176 8.35 1.52 9.51
N ASP A 177 7.05 1.78 9.45
CA ASP A 177 6.07 1.25 10.42
C ASP A 177 6.05 -0.30 10.48
N SER A 178 6.50 -0.99 9.44
CA SER A 178 6.60 -2.46 9.45
C SER A 178 7.58 -3.01 10.47
N TYR A 179 8.62 -2.24 10.81
CA TYR A 179 9.63 -2.62 11.78
C TYR A 179 9.22 -2.38 13.25
N ARG A 180 8.15 -1.62 13.51
CA ARG A 180 7.69 -1.24 14.86
C ARG A 180 7.37 -2.44 15.76
N LYS A 181 7.02 -3.59 15.17
CA LYS A 181 6.72 -4.84 15.90
C LYS A 181 7.97 -5.68 16.17
N ILE A 182 9.11 -5.32 15.58
CA ILE A 182 10.36 -6.09 15.58
C ILE A 182 11.39 -5.38 16.44
N PHE A 183 11.57 -4.08 16.24
CA PHE A 183 12.56 -3.25 16.93
C PHE A 183 11.91 -2.20 17.83
N LYS A 184 12.68 -1.70 18.80
CA LYS A 184 12.28 -0.65 19.75
C LYS A 184 13.05 0.65 19.50
N LEU A 185 12.48 1.76 19.98
CA LEU A 185 13.16 3.05 19.97
C LEU A 185 14.44 2.98 20.83
N ASN A 186 15.52 3.59 20.34
CA ASN A 186 16.88 3.55 20.89
C ASN A 186 17.57 2.19 20.89
N GLU A 187 16.97 1.16 20.28
CA GLU A 187 17.64 -0.11 20.09
C GLU A 187 18.82 0.02 19.12
N VAL A 188 19.91 -0.69 19.42
CA VAL A 188 21.07 -0.79 18.54
C VAL A 188 20.97 -2.08 17.72
N ILE A 189 20.96 -1.92 16.41
CA ILE A 189 20.89 -2.98 15.41
C ILE A 189 22.28 -3.17 14.82
N GLU A 190 22.76 -4.41 14.84
CA GLU A 190 24.00 -4.79 14.15
C GLU A 190 23.68 -5.15 12.69
N THR A 191 24.27 -4.40 11.77
CA THR A 191 24.35 -4.77 10.34
C THR A 191 25.68 -5.48 10.09
N ALA A 192 25.91 -5.97 8.87
CA ALA A 192 27.18 -6.63 8.51
C ALA A 192 28.41 -5.72 8.69
N HIS A 193 28.25 -4.40 8.56
CA HIS A 193 29.41 -3.47 8.51
C HIS A 193 29.33 -2.31 9.50
N ILE A 194 28.13 -1.96 9.96
CA ILE A 194 27.89 -0.79 10.81
C ILE A 194 26.91 -1.08 11.94
N LYS A 195 27.06 -0.35 13.05
CA LYS A 195 26.09 -0.35 14.15
C LYS A 195 25.12 0.80 13.95
N CYS A 196 23.82 0.51 14.01
CA CYS A 196 22.79 1.50 13.76
C CYS A 196 21.87 1.65 14.98
N ARG A 197 21.48 2.87 15.34
CA ARG A 197 20.54 3.12 16.44
C ARG A 197 19.20 3.58 15.90
N VAL A 198 18.12 2.94 16.34
CA VAL A 198 16.76 3.33 15.97
C VAL A 198 16.39 4.63 16.66
N VAL A 199 16.29 5.73 15.92
CA VAL A 199 15.95 7.07 16.48
C VAL A 199 14.52 7.50 16.18
N GLY A 200 13.80 6.74 15.35
CA GLY A 200 12.38 6.99 15.11
C GLY A 200 11.70 5.95 14.23
N PHE A 201 10.38 6.00 14.24
CA PHE A 201 9.50 5.22 13.36
C PHE A 201 8.63 6.15 12.52
N MET A 202 8.50 5.88 11.24
CA MET A 202 7.61 6.64 10.34
C MET A 202 6.14 6.26 10.58
N ASN A 203 5.22 7.15 10.18
CA ASN A 203 3.80 6.80 10.11
C ASN A 203 3.56 5.72 9.03
N GLU A 204 2.47 4.97 9.18
CA GLU A 204 2.05 4.00 8.18
C GLU A 204 1.65 4.68 6.86
N ASN A 205 1.97 4.03 5.73
CA ASN A 205 1.58 4.43 4.36
C ASN A 205 2.09 5.82 3.96
N GLN A 206 3.37 6.07 4.21
CA GLN A 206 4.06 7.24 3.67
C GLN A 206 4.79 6.87 2.37
N PHE A 207 4.80 7.80 1.41
CA PHE A 207 5.19 7.53 0.03
C PHE A 207 6.22 8.55 -0.45
N ILE A 208 7.12 8.10 -1.33
CA ILE A 208 8.16 8.94 -1.93
C ILE A 208 8.24 8.72 -3.44
N LEU A 209 8.77 9.72 -4.15
CA LEU A 209 9.17 9.59 -5.55
C LEU A 209 10.50 8.83 -5.63
N ASP A 210 10.50 7.75 -6.41
CA ASP A 210 11.66 6.91 -6.69
C ASP A 210 12.43 7.47 -7.90
N LYS A 211 13.76 7.53 -7.76
CA LYS A 211 14.70 7.94 -8.81
C LYS A 211 15.33 6.72 -9.53
N GLY A 212 14.80 5.51 -9.33
CA GLY A 212 15.34 4.24 -9.78
C GLY A 212 15.53 4.06 -11.30
N ILE A 213 16.17 2.94 -11.65
CA ILE A 213 16.81 2.66 -12.96
C ILE A 213 15.82 2.62 -14.14
N TYR A 214 14.54 2.33 -13.90
CA TYR A 214 13.58 2.03 -14.98
C TYR A 214 12.39 2.98 -15.09
N ASP A 215 12.14 3.85 -14.10
CA ASP A 215 11.00 4.75 -14.12
C ASP A 215 11.21 5.93 -13.17
N LEU A 216 11.29 7.12 -13.75
CA LEU A 216 11.70 8.36 -13.11
C LEU A 216 10.65 8.95 -12.16
N CYS A 217 9.48 8.32 -12.05
CA CYS A 217 8.34 8.81 -11.24
C CYS A 217 7.61 7.69 -10.50
N ARG A 218 8.25 6.54 -10.29
CA ARG A 218 7.66 5.51 -9.44
C ARG A 218 7.45 6.03 -8.04
N VAL A 219 6.43 5.52 -7.38
CA VAL A 219 6.14 5.88 -6.01
C VAL A 219 6.30 4.65 -5.14
N LYS A 220 7.19 4.75 -4.16
CA LYS A 220 7.51 3.68 -3.21
C LYS A 220 6.93 4.00 -1.84
N ASN A 221 6.32 3.01 -1.20
CA ASN A 221 5.91 3.08 0.19
C ASN A 221 7.08 2.80 1.13
N LEU A 222 7.21 3.63 2.18
CA LEU A 222 8.29 3.56 3.16
C LEU A 222 8.04 2.59 4.33
N ASN A 223 6.91 1.89 4.36
CA ASN A 223 6.54 0.98 5.46
C ASN A 223 7.63 -0.05 5.79
N THR A 224 8.36 -0.55 4.79
CA THR A 224 9.41 -1.57 4.91
C THR A 224 10.82 -1.00 4.76
N PHE A 225 10.96 0.33 4.65
CA PHE A 225 12.24 0.98 4.41
C PHE A 225 13.00 1.29 5.71
N ILE A 226 14.32 1.19 5.63
CA ILE A 226 15.25 1.80 6.58
C ILE A 226 15.80 3.08 5.98
N VAL A 227 15.57 4.21 6.64
CA VAL A 227 16.06 5.52 6.21
C VAL A 227 17.27 5.91 7.04
N CYS A 228 18.39 6.15 6.37
CA CYS A 228 19.67 6.51 6.98
C CYS A 228 20.08 7.92 6.54
N PRO A 229 20.85 8.65 7.34
CA PRO A 229 21.45 9.90 6.88
C PRO A 229 22.41 9.59 5.72
N ILE A 230 22.57 10.52 4.79
CA ILE A 230 23.69 10.49 3.84
C ILE A 230 24.82 11.37 4.41
N PRO A 231 26.07 10.88 4.53
CA PRO A 231 27.19 11.71 4.96
C PRO A 231 27.43 12.87 4.00
N LYS A 232 27.92 14.00 4.51
CA LYS A 232 28.08 15.24 3.73
C LYS A 232 28.92 15.07 2.45
N ASN A 233 30.06 14.39 2.55
CA ASN A 233 30.93 14.14 1.40
C ASN A 233 30.27 13.21 0.36
N LEU A 234 29.48 12.22 0.79
CA LEU A 234 28.73 11.35 -0.12
C LEU A 234 27.53 12.07 -0.73
N MET A 235 26.89 12.98 0.00
CA MET A 235 25.80 13.82 -0.49
C MET A 235 26.23 14.61 -1.73
N ASP A 236 27.33 15.34 -1.62
CA ASP A 236 27.87 16.16 -2.71
C ASP A 236 28.30 15.27 -3.89
N ALA A 237 28.95 14.15 -3.59
CA ALA A 237 29.44 13.23 -4.62
C ALA A 237 28.32 12.41 -5.31
N ASN A 238 27.08 12.47 -4.81
CA ASN A 238 25.88 11.86 -5.41
C ASN A 238 24.85 12.92 -5.83
N ILE A 239 25.27 14.16 -6.09
CA ILE A 239 24.36 15.24 -6.54
C ILE A 239 23.63 14.91 -7.85
N ASN A 240 24.20 14.05 -8.70
CA ASN A 240 23.52 13.50 -9.87
C ASN A 240 22.26 12.68 -9.50
N ASN A 241 22.14 12.22 -8.26
CA ASN A 241 20.98 11.54 -7.68
C ASN A 241 20.06 12.49 -6.88
N ALA A 242 20.29 13.80 -6.91
CA ALA A 242 19.43 14.76 -6.22
C ALA A 242 18.18 15.15 -7.01
N PHE A 243 17.13 15.50 -6.25
CA PHE A 243 15.98 16.26 -6.72
C PHE A 243 16.22 17.74 -6.48
N LEU A 244 15.89 18.55 -7.47
CA LEU A 244 15.86 20.00 -7.36
C LEU A 244 14.42 20.44 -7.10
N ILE A 245 14.18 21.04 -5.94
CA ILE A 245 12.87 21.45 -5.47
C ILE A 245 12.77 22.96 -5.61
N VAL A 246 11.73 23.39 -6.33
CA VAL A 246 11.45 24.79 -6.63
C VAL A 246 10.05 25.12 -6.14
N ASP A 247 9.90 26.18 -5.34
CA ASP A 247 8.58 26.62 -4.85
C ASP A 247 7.74 27.12 -6.02
N ASN A 248 6.48 26.69 -6.13
CA ASN A 248 5.56 27.15 -7.19
C ASN A 248 5.34 28.66 -7.19
N LYS A 249 5.65 29.36 -6.09
CA LYS A 249 5.59 30.82 -6.00
C LYS A 249 6.65 31.53 -6.85
N THR A 250 7.74 30.85 -7.24
CA THR A 250 8.73 31.46 -8.14
C THR A 250 8.14 31.57 -9.54
N SER A 251 8.24 32.75 -10.14
CA SER A 251 7.82 33.00 -11.53
C SER A 251 8.74 32.36 -12.57
N ASP A 252 9.84 31.73 -12.13
CA ASP A 252 10.81 31.10 -13.02
C ASP A 252 10.18 29.90 -13.76
N ASP A 253 10.35 29.89 -15.07
CA ASP A 253 9.98 28.76 -15.92
C ASP A 253 11.11 27.71 -15.98
N PHE A 254 10.81 26.53 -16.52
CA PHE A 254 11.79 25.45 -16.61
C PHE A 254 13.03 25.86 -17.41
N ASN A 255 12.86 26.59 -18.52
CA ASN A 255 13.96 26.98 -19.40
C ASN A 255 14.94 27.93 -18.69
N PHE A 256 14.42 28.90 -17.93
CA PHE A 256 15.23 29.80 -17.12
C PHE A 256 16.04 29.03 -16.07
N ILE A 257 15.39 28.10 -15.35
CA ILE A 257 16.04 27.30 -14.30
C ILE A 257 17.09 26.39 -14.93
N LYS A 258 16.78 25.74 -16.06
CA LYS A 258 17.72 24.89 -16.80
C LYS A 258 18.95 25.69 -17.23
N ASN A 259 18.76 26.83 -17.88
CA ASN A 259 19.86 27.68 -18.30
C ASN A 259 20.72 28.16 -17.12
N TYR A 260 20.10 28.49 -15.98
CA TYR A 260 20.84 28.86 -14.77
C TYR A 260 21.72 27.70 -14.25
N ILE A 261 21.16 26.49 -14.18
CA ILE A 261 21.91 25.30 -13.72
C ILE A 261 23.01 24.93 -14.72
N ASP A 262 22.72 24.95 -16.03
CA ASP A 262 23.68 24.63 -17.08
C ASP A 262 24.86 25.62 -17.06
N ASN A 263 24.60 26.92 -16.88
CA ASN A 263 25.65 27.94 -16.73
C ASN A 263 26.50 27.72 -15.47
N LEU A 264 25.88 27.32 -14.35
CA LEU A 264 26.63 26.96 -13.14
C LEU A 264 27.49 25.72 -13.36
N ALA A 265 26.95 24.72 -14.06
CA ALA A 265 27.64 23.49 -14.37
C ALA A 265 28.87 23.78 -15.25
N GLU A 266 28.70 24.58 -16.29
CA GLU A 266 29.77 25.00 -17.20
C GLU A 266 30.86 25.80 -16.46
N LYS A 267 30.47 26.80 -15.64
CA LYS A 267 31.41 27.61 -14.83
C LYS A 267 32.26 26.77 -13.88
N GLN A 268 31.71 25.66 -13.39
CA GLN A 268 32.37 24.75 -12.45
C GLN A 268 32.91 23.49 -13.12
N ASN A 269 32.86 23.44 -14.45
CA ASN A 269 33.30 22.34 -15.29
C ASN A 269 32.64 20.99 -14.92
N VAL A 270 31.39 21.01 -14.47
CA VAL A 270 30.59 19.83 -14.12
C VAL A 270 29.64 19.52 -15.28
N LYS A 271 29.48 18.23 -15.64
CA LYS A 271 28.57 17.80 -16.73
C LYS A 271 27.23 17.31 -16.16
N LEU A 272 26.48 18.24 -15.58
CA LEU A 272 25.15 17.98 -15.02
C LEU A 272 24.15 19.00 -15.56
N SER A 273 22.94 18.54 -15.86
CA SER A 273 21.81 19.39 -16.23
C SER A 273 20.57 18.95 -15.44
N ILE A 274 19.42 19.56 -15.75
CA ILE A 274 18.13 19.19 -15.18
C ILE A 274 17.15 18.73 -16.25
N THR A 275 16.26 17.82 -15.84
CA THR A 275 15.11 17.40 -16.63
C THR A 275 13.82 17.65 -15.86
N ASP A 276 12.74 17.90 -16.60
CA ASP A 276 11.40 18.00 -16.05
C ASP A 276 10.74 16.62 -16.04
N PRO A 277 10.55 15.97 -14.87
CA PRO A 277 9.80 14.74 -14.78
C PRO A 277 8.28 14.97 -14.84
N SER A 278 7.76 16.22 -14.95
CA SER A 278 6.33 16.53 -14.84
C SER A 278 5.44 15.74 -15.81
N GLU A 279 5.89 15.50 -17.04
CA GLU A 279 5.18 14.66 -18.02
C GLU A 279 5.11 13.19 -17.55
N ASN A 280 6.21 12.65 -17.04
CA ASN A 280 6.26 11.30 -16.46
C ASN A 280 5.41 11.19 -15.20
N ILE A 281 5.38 12.22 -14.34
CA ILE A 281 4.52 12.29 -13.16
C ILE A 281 3.04 12.29 -13.59
N THR A 282 2.70 13.07 -14.61
CA THR A 282 1.32 13.17 -15.12
C THR A 282 0.87 11.84 -15.70
N ASN A 283 1.69 11.23 -16.56
CA ASN A 283 1.45 9.91 -17.14
C ASN A 283 1.34 8.83 -16.04
N PHE A 284 2.17 8.91 -15.01
CA PHE A 284 2.12 8.01 -13.86
C PHE A 284 0.82 8.17 -13.06
N VAL A 285 0.41 9.39 -12.75
CA VAL A 285 -0.87 9.68 -12.07
C VAL A 285 -2.05 9.19 -12.89
N GLN A 286 -2.05 9.42 -14.20
CA GLN A 286 -3.09 8.92 -15.10
C GLN A 286 -3.13 7.38 -15.14
N SER A 287 -1.96 6.72 -15.18
CA SER A 287 -1.84 5.26 -15.12
C SER A 287 -2.39 4.71 -13.80
N LEU A 288 -2.07 5.34 -12.66
CA LEU A 288 -2.63 4.95 -11.36
C LEU A 288 -4.16 5.08 -11.32
N GLN A 289 -4.71 6.19 -11.84
CA GLN A 289 -6.16 6.39 -11.94
C GLN A 289 -6.82 5.36 -12.84
N TYR A 290 -6.22 5.08 -14.01
CA TYR A 290 -6.70 4.06 -14.93
C TYR A 290 -6.73 2.67 -14.29
N ASN A 291 -5.65 2.30 -13.61
CA ASN A 291 -5.55 1.03 -12.88
C ASN A 291 -6.58 0.94 -11.74
N ALA A 292 -6.82 2.03 -11.01
CA ALA A 292 -7.86 2.09 -9.98
C ALA A 292 -9.27 1.88 -10.59
N ASN A 293 -9.53 2.46 -11.75
CA ASN A 293 -10.82 2.32 -12.46
C ASN A 293 -11.04 0.90 -13.01
N ILE A 294 -10.02 0.26 -13.60
CA ILE A 294 -10.12 -1.15 -14.02
C ILE A 294 -10.44 -2.05 -12.83
N LYS A 295 -9.77 -1.85 -11.69
CA LYS A 295 -10.01 -2.62 -10.48
C LYS A 295 -11.46 -2.46 -9.98
N LEU A 296 -12.03 -1.25 -10.08
CA LEU A 296 -13.45 -1.01 -9.77
C LEU A 296 -14.39 -1.80 -10.68
N ILE A 297 -14.10 -1.85 -11.98
CA ILE A 297 -14.89 -2.65 -12.94
C ILE A 297 -14.85 -4.13 -12.55
N ILE A 298 -13.68 -4.66 -12.20
CA ILE A 298 -13.52 -6.05 -11.74
C ILE A 298 -14.36 -6.31 -10.48
N ILE A 299 -14.44 -5.38 -9.53
CA ILE A 299 -15.32 -5.51 -8.35
C ILE A 299 -16.77 -5.66 -8.79
N TYR A 300 -17.25 -4.77 -9.66
CA TYR A 300 -18.64 -4.80 -10.09
C TYR A 300 -18.99 -6.12 -10.78
N PHE A 301 -18.09 -6.66 -11.60
CA PHE A 301 -18.26 -7.99 -12.20
C PHE A 301 -18.33 -9.10 -11.14
N ILE A 302 -17.40 -9.13 -10.19
CA ILE A 302 -17.38 -10.16 -9.12
C ILE A 302 -18.68 -10.09 -8.30
N VAL A 303 -19.06 -8.90 -7.85
CA VAL A 303 -20.28 -8.68 -7.06
C VAL A 303 -21.53 -9.09 -7.86
N PHE A 304 -21.56 -8.80 -9.16
CA PHE A 304 -22.65 -9.19 -10.05
C PHE A 304 -22.82 -10.72 -10.12
N PHE A 305 -21.73 -11.46 -10.37
CA PHE A 305 -21.77 -12.93 -10.41
C PHE A 305 -22.14 -13.55 -9.07
N VAL A 306 -21.61 -13.02 -7.96
CA VAL A 306 -21.99 -13.46 -6.61
C VAL A 306 -23.48 -13.25 -6.36
N THR A 307 -24.01 -12.10 -6.77
CA THR A 307 -25.43 -11.76 -6.61
C THR A 307 -26.32 -12.74 -7.37
N ILE A 308 -26.00 -13.05 -8.63
CA ILE A 308 -26.75 -14.03 -9.44
C ILE A 308 -26.72 -15.41 -8.77
N GLY A 309 -25.54 -15.88 -8.35
CA GLY A 309 -25.40 -17.18 -7.70
C GLY A 309 -26.23 -17.27 -6.41
N LEU A 310 -26.23 -16.22 -5.59
CA LEU A 310 -27.07 -16.15 -4.39
C LEU A 310 -28.57 -16.18 -4.72
N ILE A 311 -29.03 -15.45 -5.75
CA ILE A 311 -30.43 -15.48 -6.18
C ILE A 311 -30.84 -16.90 -6.57
N VAL A 312 -30.03 -17.60 -7.37
CA VAL A 312 -30.31 -18.97 -7.82
C VAL A 312 -30.38 -19.92 -6.63
N ILE A 313 -29.39 -19.86 -5.73
CA ILE A 313 -29.31 -20.77 -4.59
C ILE A 313 -30.46 -20.52 -3.60
N PHE A 314 -30.77 -19.26 -3.28
CA PHE A 314 -31.86 -18.95 -2.34
C PHE A 314 -33.23 -19.32 -2.92
N THR A 315 -33.44 -19.05 -4.22
CA THR A 315 -34.68 -19.45 -4.90
C THR A 315 -34.83 -20.97 -4.91
N ASN A 316 -33.76 -21.72 -5.22
CA ASN A 316 -33.79 -23.18 -5.21
C ASN A 316 -34.00 -23.74 -3.79
N SER A 317 -33.35 -23.16 -2.79
CA SER A 317 -33.52 -23.52 -1.37
C SER A 317 -34.96 -23.34 -0.89
N ILE A 318 -35.66 -22.32 -1.37
CA ILE A 318 -37.08 -22.09 -1.05
C ILE A 318 -37.99 -23.01 -1.85
N SER A 319 -37.69 -23.22 -3.14
CA SER A 319 -38.47 -24.11 -4.01
C SER A 319 -38.50 -25.55 -3.48
N THR A 320 -37.33 -26.09 -3.12
CA THR A 320 -37.18 -27.44 -2.56
C THR A 320 -37.91 -27.63 -1.23
N ARG A 321 -38.14 -26.54 -0.47
CA ARG A 321 -38.81 -26.56 0.84
C ARG A 321 -40.28 -26.13 0.82
N ARG A 322 -40.88 -25.92 -0.37
CA ARG A 322 -42.29 -25.51 -0.49
C ARG A 322 -43.25 -26.42 0.28
N LYS A 323 -43.07 -27.75 0.17
CA LYS A 323 -43.91 -28.74 0.86
C LYS A 323 -43.85 -28.58 2.39
N GLU A 324 -42.67 -28.35 2.95
CA GLU A 324 -42.49 -28.12 4.38
C GLU A 324 -43.19 -26.84 4.83
N PHE A 325 -43.02 -25.75 4.07
CA PHE A 325 -43.70 -24.49 4.34
C PHE A 325 -45.23 -24.63 4.29
N SER A 326 -45.77 -25.37 3.32
CA SER A 326 -47.21 -25.67 3.22
C SER A 326 -47.73 -26.40 4.45
N ILE A 327 -47.01 -27.42 4.93
CA ILE A 327 -47.38 -28.16 6.13
C ILE A 327 -47.43 -27.22 7.34
N HIS A 328 -46.43 -26.36 7.52
CA HIS A 328 -46.43 -25.41 8.64
C HIS A 328 -47.58 -24.41 8.57
N ILE A 329 -47.95 -23.92 7.38
CA ILE A 329 -49.09 -23.01 7.21
C ILE A 329 -50.40 -23.72 7.58
N ILE A 330 -50.60 -24.97 7.15
CA ILE A 330 -51.79 -25.77 7.49
C ILE A 330 -51.91 -25.98 9.01
N HIS A 331 -50.78 -26.11 9.71
CA HIS A 331 -50.72 -26.24 11.17
C HIS A 331 -50.74 -24.89 11.91
N GLY A 332 -51.09 -23.79 11.24
CA GLY A 332 -51.33 -22.48 11.86
C GLY A 332 -50.17 -21.49 11.84
N ALA A 333 -49.06 -21.78 11.14
CA ALA A 333 -47.99 -20.79 10.96
C ALA A 333 -48.39 -19.70 9.96
N THR A 334 -48.00 -18.45 10.22
CA THR A 334 -48.25 -17.35 9.28
C THR A 334 -47.16 -17.28 8.20
N ILE A 335 -47.47 -16.67 7.06
CA ILE A 335 -46.47 -16.37 6.01
C ILE A 335 -45.32 -15.52 6.59
N LYS A 336 -45.61 -14.64 7.54
CA LYS A 336 -44.60 -13.81 8.22
C LYS A 336 -43.61 -14.67 9.00
N ASP A 337 -44.07 -15.74 9.65
CA ASP A 337 -43.19 -16.65 10.40
C ASP A 337 -42.21 -17.38 9.47
N ILE A 338 -42.68 -17.80 8.30
CA ILE A 338 -41.82 -18.42 7.27
C ILE A 338 -40.80 -17.40 6.74
N CYS A 339 -41.22 -16.16 6.47
CA CYS A 339 -40.31 -15.12 6.02
C CYS A 339 -39.21 -14.84 7.05
N ILE A 340 -39.58 -14.76 8.34
CA ILE A 340 -38.61 -14.55 9.43
C ILE A 340 -37.63 -15.73 9.53
N ARG A 341 -38.11 -16.97 9.43
CA ARG A 341 -37.27 -18.18 9.43
C ARG A 341 -36.21 -18.14 8.32
N ILE A 342 -36.62 -17.80 7.10
CA ILE A 342 -35.74 -17.68 5.93
C ILE A 342 -34.70 -16.56 6.14
N ILE A 343 -35.12 -15.39 6.64
CA ILE A 343 -34.21 -14.27 6.90
C ILE A 343 -33.17 -14.67 7.96
N LEU A 344 -33.60 -15.31 9.05
CA LEU A 344 -32.70 -15.76 10.12
C LEU A 344 -31.67 -16.80 9.63
N GLU A 345 -32.06 -17.72 8.76
CA GLU A 345 -31.13 -18.66 8.13
C GLU A 345 -30.06 -17.94 7.29
N HIS A 346 -30.46 -16.98 6.45
CA HIS A 346 -29.51 -16.22 5.64
C HIS A 346 -28.58 -15.38 6.51
N VAL A 347 -29.10 -14.73 7.56
CA VAL A 347 -28.29 -13.97 8.53
C VAL A 347 -27.27 -14.88 9.21
N PHE A 348 -27.64 -16.10 9.59
CA PHE A 348 -26.71 -17.06 10.18
C PHE A 348 -25.58 -17.42 9.19
N LEU A 349 -25.93 -17.73 7.93
CA LEU A 349 -24.94 -18.08 6.90
C LEU A 349 -23.97 -16.92 6.63
N VAL A 350 -24.47 -15.69 6.51
CA VAL A 350 -23.65 -14.50 6.31
C VAL A 350 -22.76 -14.21 7.51
N SER A 351 -23.27 -14.37 8.72
CA SER A 351 -22.50 -14.16 9.95
C SER A 351 -21.33 -15.15 10.02
N LEU A 352 -21.58 -16.42 9.71
CA LEU A 352 -20.55 -17.45 9.70
C LEU A 352 -19.50 -17.20 8.61
N SER A 353 -19.93 -16.83 7.40
CA SER A 353 -19.01 -16.43 6.32
C SER A 353 -18.15 -15.22 6.69
N THR A 354 -18.73 -14.22 7.36
CA THR A 354 -18.00 -13.03 7.80
C THR A 354 -16.91 -13.39 8.80
N ILE A 355 -17.20 -14.30 9.74
CA ILE A 355 -16.20 -14.81 10.70
C ILE A 355 -15.07 -15.53 9.96
N PHE A 356 -15.39 -16.41 9.00
CA PHE A 356 -14.36 -17.10 8.22
C PHE A 356 -13.51 -16.15 7.38
N SER A 357 -14.12 -15.16 6.73
CA SER A 357 -13.39 -14.13 5.98
C SER A 357 -12.45 -13.32 6.90
N PHE A 358 -12.92 -12.94 8.09
CA PHE A 358 -12.11 -12.20 9.05
C PHE A 358 -10.88 -13.00 9.52
N LEU A 359 -11.07 -14.25 9.92
CA LEU A 359 -9.99 -15.15 10.33
C LEU A 359 -8.97 -15.36 9.19
N TYR A 360 -9.46 -15.55 7.96
CA TYR A 360 -8.61 -15.69 6.79
C TYR A 360 -7.79 -14.42 6.51
N LEU A 361 -8.40 -13.25 6.57
CA LEU A 361 -7.75 -11.98 6.23
C LEU A 361 -6.73 -11.52 7.29
N ILE A 362 -7.00 -11.75 8.57
CA ILE A 362 -6.03 -11.42 9.64
C ILE A 362 -4.74 -12.23 9.49
N LYS A 363 -4.87 -13.53 9.14
CA LYS A 363 -3.72 -14.42 9.03
C LYS A 363 -2.90 -14.15 7.76
N ASN A 364 -3.57 -13.70 6.69
CA ASN A 364 -2.94 -13.52 5.39
C ASN A 364 -2.79 -12.03 5.09
N ASN A 365 -1.58 -11.48 5.27
CA ASN A 365 -1.26 -10.17 4.69
C ASN A 365 -0.88 -10.35 3.22
N VAL A 366 -1.16 -9.35 2.39
CA VAL A 366 -0.76 -9.38 0.98
C VAL A 366 0.50 -8.55 0.79
N LEU A 367 1.47 -9.16 0.10
CA LEU A 367 2.67 -8.49 -0.39
C LEU A 367 2.42 -8.05 -1.83
N ILE A 368 2.46 -6.75 -2.07
CA ILE A 368 2.46 -6.20 -3.43
C ILE A 368 3.86 -5.67 -3.72
N ILE A 369 4.64 -6.43 -4.48
CA ILE A 369 6.01 -6.06 -4.90
C ILE A 369 6.89 -5.72 -3.69
N THR A 370 6.99 -4.48 -3.23
CA THR A 370 7.78 -4.05 -2.05
C THR A 370 6.93 -3.66 -0.85
N GLU A 371 5.61 -3.80 -0.94
CA GLU A 371 4.65 -3.11 -0.09
C GLU A 371 3.78 -4.14 0.66
N ILE A 372 3.87 -4.14 1.99
CA ILE A 372 3.01 -4.95 2.84
C ILE A 372 1.73 -4.17 3.07
N ILE A 373 0.63 -4.63 2.49
CA ILE A 373 -0.68 -4.07 2.82
C ILE A 373 -1.24 -4.87 3.98
N ARG A 374 -1.37 -4.19 5.12
CA ARG A 374 -1.87 -4.77 6.36
C ARG A 374 -3.39 -4.78 6.34
N PHE A 375 -3.94 -5.81 6.97
CA PHE A 375 -5.38 -5.90 7.20
C PHE A 375 -5.90 -4.66 7.95
N GLU A 376 -6.81 -3.92 7.35
CA GLU A 376 -7.49 -2.78 7.96
C GLU A 376 -8.92 -3.16 8.38
N PRO A 377 -9.20 -3.33 9.68
CA PRO A 377 -10.51 -3.80 10.17
C PRO A 377 -11.67 -2.90 9.73
N LYS A 378 -11.43 -1.58 9.63
CA LYS A 378 -12.45 -0.61 9.23
C LYS A 378 -12.91 -0.86 7.79
N LEU A 379 -11.98 -1.05 6.85
CA LEU A 379 -12.30 -1.37 5.45
C LEU A 379 -12.97 -2.74 5.32
N PHE A 380 -12.59 -3.70 6.16
CA PHE A 380 -13.26 -5.00 6.23
C PHE A 380 -14.73 -4.86 6.59
N PHE A 381 -15.07 -4.16 7.68
CA PHE A 381 -16.46 -3.99 8.09
C PHE A 381 -17.28 -3.20 7.05
N GLN A 382 -16.69 -2.21 6.38
CA GLN A 382 -17.33 -1.51 5.27
C GLN A 382 -17.63 -2.46 4.10
N SER A 383 -16.68 -3.32 3.73
CA SER A 383 -16.83 -4.29 2.63
C SER A 383 -17.86 -5.37 2.98
N ALA A 384 -17.82 -5.89 4.20
CA ALA A 384 -18.79 -6.86 4.70
C ALA A 384 -20.20 -6.26 4.75
N LEU A 385 -20.36 -5.01 5.17
CA LEU A 385 -21.65 -4.32 5.22
C LEU A 385 -22.31 -4.22 3.84
N ILE A 386 -21.54 -3.89 2.80
CA ILE A 386 -22.05 -3.85 1.41
C ILE A 386 -22.61 -5.22 1.03
N LEU A 387 -21.89 -6.31 1.31
CA LEU A 387 -22.35 -7.65 0.98
C LEU A 387 -23.55 -8.08 1.83
N ILE A 388 -23.60 -7.71 3.12
CA ILE A 388 -24.75 -7.95 4.00
C ILE A 388 -26.01 -7.29 3.42
N ILE A 389 -25.90 -6.05 2.96
CA ILE A 389 -27.02 -5.33 2.32
C ILE A 389 -27.46 -6.06 1.04
N ILE A 390 -26.51 -6.48 0.19
CA ILE A 390 -26.82 -7.23 -1.04
C ILE A 390 -27.53 -8.55 -0.72
N VAL A 391 -27.01 -9.33 0.23
CA VAL A 391 -27.63 -10.60 0.64
C VAL A 391 -29.03 -10.37 1.20
N PHE A 392 -29.21 -9.32 2.00
CA PHE A 392 -30.53 -8.93 2.50
C PHE A 392 -31.50 -8.61 1.36
N LEU A 393 -31.10 -7.77 0.40
CA LEU A 393 -31.92 -7.44 -0.77
C LEU A 393 -32.25 -8.68 -1.62
N VAL A 394 -31.27 -9.53 -1.88
CA VAL A 394 -31.46 -10.79 -2.63
C VAL A 394 -32.42 -11.72 -1.90
N SER A 395 -32.37 -11.77 -0.56
CA SER A 395 -33.27 -12.60 0.23
C SER A 395 -34.75 -12.16 0.14
N LEU A 396 -35.02 -10.90 -0.21
CA LEU A 396 -36.38 -10.40 -0.40
C LEU A 396 -37.04 -10.92 -1.68
N ILE A 397 -36.25 -11.26 -2.72
CA ILE A 397 -36.79 -11.72 -4.02
C ILE A 397 -37.60 -13.02 -3.85
N PRO A 398 -37.07 -14.09 -3.23
CA PRO A 398 -37.86 -15.29 -2.99
C PRO A 398 -39.04 -15.08 -2.04
N ILE A 399 -38.90 -14.19 -1.04
CA ILE A 399 -39.97 -13.85 -0.10
C ILE A 399 -41.14 -13.18 -0.82
N TYR A 400 -40.85 -12.29 -1.77
CA TYR A 400 -41.86 -11.66 -2.60
C TYR A 400 -42.62 -12.70 -3.42
N TYR A 401 -41.93 -13.66 -4.05
CA TYR A 401 -42.58 -14.76 -4.76
C TYR A 401 -43.45 -15.61 -3.84
N LEU A 402 -43.00 -15.95 -2.63
CA LEU A 402 -43.80 -16.69 -1.64
C LEU A 402 -45.07 -15.94 -1.24
N LYS A 403 -45.03 -14.62 -1.08
CA LYS A 403 -46.21 -13.81 -0.76
C LYS A 403 -47.20 -13.70 -1.93
N LYS A 404 -46.69 -13.67 -3.16
CA LYS A 404 -47.52 -13.49 -4.37
C LYS A 404 -48.30 -14.76 -4.76
N TYR A 405 -47.71 -15.95 -4.59
CA TYR A 405 -48.38 -17.21 -4.89
C TYR A 405 -49.17 -17.73 -3.68
N ARG A 406 -50.51 -17.55 -3.70
CA ARG A 406 -51.43 -18.06 -2.66
C ARG A 406 -51.41 -19.60 -2.56
N LEU A 407 -51.74 -20.10 -1.36
CA LEU A 407 -51.81 -21.50 -0.89
C LEU A 407 -52.24 -22.57 -1.92
N ASN A 408 -53.10 -22.26 -2.90
CA ASN A 408 -53.59 -23.24 -3.88
C ASN A 408 -52.49 -23.82 -4.79
N TYR A 409 -51.37 -23.12 -4.99
CA TYR A 409 -50.19 -23.65 -5.71
C TYR A 409 -49.17 -24.33 -4.80
N LEU A 410 -49.22 -24.06 -3.50
CA LEU A 410 -48.29 -24.61 -2.51
C LEU A 410 -48.64 -26.05 -2.09
N ILE A 411 -49.89 -26.46 -2.28
CA ILE A 411 -50.40 -27.81 -1.92
C ILE A 411 -50.24 -28.80 -3.08
N LYS A 412 -50.32 -28.36 -4.34
CA LYS A 412 -50.27 -29.26 -5.50
C LYS A 412 -48.88 -29.76 -5.87
N GLY A 413 -47.81 -29.07 -5.46
CA GLY A 413 -46.44 -29.58 -5.62
C GLY A 413 -46.08 -29.99 -7.05
N GLU A 414 -46.56 -29.24 -8.05
CA GLU A 414 -46.06 -29.30 -9.43
C GLU A 414 -45.07 -28.15 -9.66
#